data_AF-A0A9W5XJ06-F1
#
_entry.id   AF-A0A9W5XJ06-F1
#
_cell.length_a   1.000
_cell.length_b   1.000
_cell.length_c   1.000
_cell.angle_alpha   90.00
_cell.angle_beta   90.00
_cell.angle_gamma   90.00
#
_symmetry.space_group_name_H-M   'P 1'
#
loop_
_entity.id
_entity.type
_entity.pdbx_description
1 polymer ?
#
loop_
_entity_poly.entity_id
_entity_poly.type
_entity_poly.pdbx_seq_one_letter_code
_entity_poly.pdbx_strand_id
1 'polypeptide(L)'
;MRIRWATAAALIAAGVALTPGTALAAPTPTPSPGAVTVTRAGTSYLTATPVAAGQPVRVAASTGEHLYWSFPAAAGEVHEITAAVTLAQNRNGRSTWTVEVFDGLRRRQACTAGAQTPTADAAARTVGISCTMRRVRPWAEPWSGDPLPGTYYVRLAVVDVPEPDLGLPIDVDLLVSTTDDAGSSADDGRLEAALVPPTNAGTVLDAEPTVAPEGDGDDGWDLSLTGWLPEAGSRWIWTTGGGMLAAVAGVVGFALTRRPATR
;
A
#
# COMPACT_ATOMS: atom_id res chain seq x y z
N MET A 1 54.84 -40.61 -13.50
CA MET A 1 54.97 -39.87 -12.23
C MET A 1 53.62 -39.92 -11.52
N ARG A 2 53.54 -40.67 -10.42
CA ARG A 2 52.31 -40.91 -9.65
C ARG A 2 52.13 -39.77 -8.65
N ILE A 3 51.02 -39.06 -8.72
CA ILE A 3 50.67 -38.04 -7.73
C ILE A 3 49.32 -38.43 -7.12
N ARG A 4 49.41 -38.99 -5.92
CA ARG A 4 48.31 -39.37 -5.02
C ARG A 4 47.91 -38.15 -4.22
N TRP A 5 46.74 -37.57 -4.42
CA TRP A 5 46.25 -36.52 -3.53
C TRP A 5 44.89 -36.96 -2.95
N ALA A 6 44.89 -36.96 -1.63
CA ALA A 6 43.94 -37.64 -0.77
C ALA A 6 42.62 -36.88 -0.65
N THR A 7 41.60 -37.68 -0.36
CA THR A 7 40.26 -37.31 0.10
C THR A 7 40.28 -36.43 1.35
N ALA A 8 39.44 -35.39 1.36
CA ALA A 8 38.88 -34.82 2.59
C ALA A 8 37.42 -34.44 2.34
N ALA A 9 36.52 -35.33 2.77
CA ALA A 9 35.09 -35.08 2.84
C ALA A 9 34.78 -34.34 4.15
N ALA A 10 34.14 -33.18 4.05
CA ALA A 10 33.54 -32.49 5.19
C ALA A 10 32.06 -32.24 4.87
N LEU A 11 31.21 -33.20 5.26
CA LEU A 11 29.76 -33.04 5.28
C LEU A 11 29.39 -32.22 6.52
N ILE A 12 29.06 -30.95 6.33
CA ILE A 12 28.39 -30.13 7.35
C ILE A 12 26.88 -30.29 7.14
N ALA A 13 26.28 -31.23 7.86
CA ALA A 13 24.82 -31.33 7.97
C ALA A 13 24.36 -30.34 9.06
N ALA A 14 24.03 -29.11 8.65
CA ALA A 14 23.32 -28.17 9.51
C ALA A 14 21.82 -28.50 9.46
N GLY A 15 21.35 -29.25 10.47
CA GLY A 15 19.92 -29.48 10.69
C GLY A 15 19.25 -28.19 11.13
N VAL A 16 18.57 -27.51 10.21
CA VAL A 16 17.65 -26.42 10.54
C VAL A 16 16.38 -27.05 11.08
N ALA A 17 16.22 -27.02 12.40
CA ALA A 17 14.95 -27.34 13.04
C ALA A 17 13.92 -26.28 12.62
N LEU A 18 12.98 -26.64 11.74
CA LEU A 18 11.78 -25.84 11.51
C LEU A 18 10.91 -25.92 12.76
N THR A 19 10.95 -24.88 13.58
CA THR A 19 9.89 -24.62 14.55
C THR A 19 8.64 -24.16 13.79
N PRO A 20 7.44 -24.67 14.11
CA PRO A 20 6.21 -24.16 13.54
C PRO A 20 6.06 -22.70 13.98
N GLY A 21 6.13 -21.78 13.01
CA GLY A 21 5.87 -20.38 13.24
C GLY A 21 4.45 -20.22 13.78
N THR A 22 4.34 -19.77 15.02
CA THR A 22 3.12 -19.15 15.52
C THR A 22 2.79 -18.01 14.58
N ALA A 23 1.64 -18.08 13.90
CA ALA A 23 1.11 -16.97 13.13
C ALA A 23 1.01 -15.76 14.07
N LEU A 24 1.97 -14.85 13.96
CA LEU A 24 1.88 -13.52 14.56
C LEU A 24 0.63 -12.91 13.95
N ALA A 25 -0.42 -12.73 14.76
CA ALA A 25 -1.55 -11.92 14.39
C ALA A 25 -1.00 -10.56 13.95
N ALA A 26 -1.26 -10.19 12.69
CA ALA A 26 -0.89 -8.87 12.19
C ALA A 26 -1.47 -7.81 13.14
N PRO A 27 -0.74 -6.74 13.45
CA PRO A 27 -1.25 -5.67 14.31
C PRO A 27 -2.55 -5.14 13.70
N THR A 28 -3.65 -5.22 14.44
CA THR A 28 -4.92 -4.66 13.98
C THR A 28 -4.78 -3.14 13.95
N PRO A 29 -5.03 -2.47 12.80
CA PRO A 29 -4.97 -1.01 12.75
C PRO A 29 -5.89 -0.39 13.79
N THR A 30 -5.39 0.64 14.47
CA THR A 30 -6.07 1.31 15.58
C THR A 30 -6.54 2.69 15.14
N PRO A 31 -7.74 3.14 15.52
CA PRO A 31 -8.22 4.47 15.16
C PRO A 31 -7.31 5.57 15.73
N SER A 32 -7.26 6.70 15.03
CA SER A 32 -6.53 7.89 15.48
C SER A 32 -7.15 8.44 16.77
N PRO A 33 -6.33 8.81 17.78
CA PRO A 33 -6.84 9.38 19.03
C PRO A 33 -7.72 10.62 18.78
N GLY A 34 -8.93 10.63 19.36
CA GLY A 34 -9.86 11.76 19.25
C GLY A 34 -10.64 11.87 17.94
N ALA A 35 -10.48 10.91 17.01
CA ALA A 35 -11.23 10.92 15.76
C ALA A 35 -12.74 10.70 15.96
N VAL A 36 -13.55 11.52 15.29
CA VAL A 36 -15.02 11.42 15.33
C VAL A 36 -15.46 10.20 14.52
N THR A 37 -16.27 9.34 15.11
CA THR A 37 -16.79 8.14 14.43
C THR A 37 -17.80 8.50 13.35
N VAL A 38 -17.59 7.99 12.13
CA VAL A 38 -18.52 8.13 11.02
C VAL A 38 -19.63 7.10 11.15
N THR A 39 -20.89 7.55 11.18
CA THR A 39 -22.05 6.68 11.42
C THR A 39 -22.94 6.48 10.19
N ARG A 40 -22.43 6.80 9.00
CA ARG A 40 -23.17 6.69 7.73
C ARG A 40 -22.33 6.02 6.66
N ALA A 41 -23.00 5.23 5.82
CA ALA A 41 -22.46 4.72 4.56
C ALA A 41 -23.25 5.30 3.37
N GLY A 42 -22.59 5.38 2.22
CA GLY A 42 -23.25 5.57 0.93
C GLY A 42 -23.80 4.26 0.39
N THR A 43 -24.65 4.35 -0.64
CA THR A 43 -25.25 3.21 -1.35
C THR A 43 -24.74 3.07 -2.79
N SER A 44 -23.91 4.02 -3.23
CA SER A 44 -23.29 4.03 -4.55
C SER A 44 -21.97 4.82 -4.51
N TYR A 45 -21.17 4.75 -5.57
CA TYR A 45 -19.98 5.59 -5.73
C TYR A 45 -20.26 7.09 -5.62
N LEU A 46 -21.42 7.55 -6.13
CA LEU A 46 -21.80 8.98 -6.11
C LEU A 46 -22.22 9.46 -4.72
N THR A 47 -22.66 8.54 -3.87
CA THR A 47 -23.16 8.83 -2.52
C THR A 47 -22.23 8.31 -1.42
N ALA A 48 -21.03 7.87 -1.79
CA ALA A 48 -20.04 7.32 -0.87
C ALA A 48 -19.72 8.34 0.22
N THR A 49 -19.74 7.90 1.48
CA THR A 49 -19.45 8.79 2.62
C THR A 49 -17.94 9.04 2.68
N PRO A 50 -17.47 10.29 2.74
CA PRO A 50 -16.05 10.58 2.93
C PRO A 50 -15.57 10.15 4.31
N VAL A 51 -14.42 9.48 4.36
CA VAL A 51 -13.74 9.06 5.59
C VAL A 51 -12.26 9.43 5.49
N ALA A 52 -11.69 9.96 6.57
CA ALA A 52 -10.26 10.21 6.66
C ALA A 52 -9.49 8.94 7.11
N ALA A 53 -8.19 8.88 6.80
CA ALA A 53 -7.33 7.84 7.34
C ALA A 53 -7.30 7.89 8.88
N GLY A 54 -7.37 6.72 9.52
CA GLY A 54 -7.47 6.56 10.96
C GLY A 54 -8.84 6.92 11.56
N GLN A 55 -9.80 7.36 10.76
CA GLN A 55 -11.14 7.69 11.24
C GLN A 55 -12.01 6.43 11.35
N PRO A 56 -12.54 6.09 12.54
CA PRO A 56 -13.38 4.90 12.70
C PRO A 56 -14.76 5.12 12.07
N VAL A 57 -15.28 4.06 11.46
CA VAL A 57 -16.63 3.99 10.89
C VAL A 57 -17.43 2.94 11.66
N ARG A 58 -18.66 3.27 12.04
CA ARG A 58 -19.63 2.36 12.68
C ARG A 58 -21.01 2.55 12.11
N VAL A 59 -21.48 1.58 11.33
CA VAL A 59 -22.76 1.69 10.61
C VAL A 59 -23.61 0.46 10.87
N ALA A 60 -24.84 0.69 11.33
CA ALA A 60 -25.88 -0.33 11.30
C ALA A 60 -26.46 -0.40 9.89
N ALA A 61 -26.58 -1.60 9.33
CA ALA A 61 -27.04 -1.85 7.98
C ALA A 61 -27.83 -3.16 7.92
N SER A 62 -28.23 -3.55 6.71
CA SER A 62 -28.91 -4.82 6.46
C SER A 62 -28.09 -5.73 5.55
N THR A 63 -28.16 -7.04 5.78
CA THR A 63 -27.55 -8.04 4.90
C THR A 63 -28.11 -7.93 3.49
N GLY A 64 -27.25 -7.80 2.48
CA GLY A 64 -27.63 -7.59 1.07
C GLY A 64 -27.42 -6.15 0.59
N GLU A 65 -27.23 -5.20 1.50
CA GLU A 65 -26.89 -3.83 1.13
C GLU A 65 -25.44 -3.72 0.62
N HIS A 66 -25.21 -2.73 -0.26
CA HIS A 66 -23.88 -2.35 -0.69
C HIS A 66 -23.51 -1.05 0.00
N LEU A 67 -22.45 -1.08 0.80
CA LEU A 67 -22.01 0.05 1.61
C LEU A 67 -20.77 0.67 0.96
N TYR A 68 -20.79 1.99 0.80
CA TYR A 68 -19.75 2.75 0.12
C TYR A 68 -19.16 3.86 1.00
N TRP A 69 -17.83 3.93 1.00
CA TRP A 69 -17.05 5.02 1.59
C TRP A 69 -15.99 5.48 0.61
N SER A 70 -15.54 6.73 0.76
CA SER A 70 -14.44 7.28 -0.04
C SER A 70 -13.35 7.84 0.85
N PHE A 71 -12.09 7.65 0.47
CA PHE A 71 -10.94 8.20 1.18
C PHE A 71 -9.91 8.78 0.18
N PRO A 72 -9.19 9.85 0.53
CA PRO A 72 -8.07 10.32 -0.25
C PRO A 72 -6.84 9.44 -0.02
N ALA A 73 -6.03 9.27 -1.06
CA ALA A 73 -4.76 8.58 -0.99
C ALA A 73 -3.68 9.40 -1.72
N ALA A 74 -2.57 9.66 -1.02
CA ALA A 74 -1.45 10.43 -1.54
C ALA A 74 -0.31 9.51 -2.01
N ALA A 75 0.60 10.06 -2.83
CA ALA A 75 1.77 9.31 -3.28
C ALA A 75 2.66 8.89 -2.11
N GLY A 76 3.18 7.66 -2.16
CA GLY A 76 4.00 7.07 -1.11
C GLY A 76 3.21 6.31 -0.04
N GLU A 77 1.91 6.58 0.09
CA GLU A 77 1.07 5.94 1.11
C GLU A 77 0.76 4.48 0.78
N VAL A 78 0.68 3.65 1.82
CA VAL A 78 0.10 2.31 1.77
C VAL A 78 -1.14 2.32 2.65
N HIS A 79 -2.30 2.08 2.05
CA HIS A 79 -3.56 2.01 2.80
C HIS A 79 -3.89 0.56 3.18
N GLU A 80 -4.34 0.39 4.42
CA GLU A 80 -4.93 -0.84 4.90
C GLU A 80 -6.38 -0.59 5.31
N ILE A 81 -7.29 -1.30 4.66
CA ILE A 81 -8.72 -1.28 4.93
C ILE A 81 -9.04 -2.53 5.74
N THR A 82 -9.59 -2.33 6.94
CA THR A 82 -10.06 -3.41 7.81
C THR A 82 -11.52 -3.19 8.14
N ALA A 83 -12.32 -4.25 8.02
CA ALA A 83 -13.73 -4.25 8.36
C ALA A 83 -14.08 -5.46 9.22
N ALA A 84 -14.93 -5.25 10.22
CA ALA A 84 -15.57 -6.31 10.98
C ALA A 84 -17.08 -6.19 10.81
N VAL A 85 -17.70 -7.24 10.30
CA VAL A 85 -19.16 -7.32 10.14
C VAL A 85 -19.72 -8.20 11.24
N THR A 86 -20.44 -7.62 12.19
CA THR A 86 -21.20 -8.35 13.20
C THR A 86 -22.51 -8.83 12.59
N LEU A 87 -22.77 -10.12 12.76
CA LEU A 87 -23.85 -10.85 12.09
C LEU A 87 -25.01 -11.13 13.06
N ALA A 88 -26.22 -11.10 12.52
CA ALA A 88 -27.42 -11.52 13.25
C ALA A 88 -27.32 -12.97 13.74
N GLN A 89 -27.88 -13.26 14.93
CA GLN A 89 -27.80 -14.59 15.55
C GLN A 89 -28.78 -15.61 14.95
N ASN A 90 -29.82 -15.16 14.25
CA ASN A 90 -30.90 -15.98 13.70
C ASN A 90 -30.69 -16.34 12.21
N ARG A 91 -29.44 -16.38 11.76
CA ARG A 91 -29.07 -16.76 10.39
C ARG A 91 -29.28 -18.25 10.13
N ASN A 92 -29.58 -18.58 8.89
CA ASN A 92 -29.91 -19.93 8.45
C ASN A 92 -28.73 -20.64 7.76
N GLY A 93 -27.71 -19.91 7.30
CA GLY A 93 -26.59 -20.54 6.59
C GLY A 93 -25.29 -19.75 6.57
N ARG A 94 -24.39 -20.18 5.68
CA ARG A 94 -23.09 -19.55 5.44
C ARG A 94 -23.29 -18.25 4.66
N SER A 95 -22.39 -17.29 4.82
CA SER A 95 -22.42 -16.05 4.03
C SER A 95 -21.02 -15.67 3.59
N THR A 96 -20.82 -15.34 2.32
CA THR A 96 -19.56 -14.85 1.78
C THR A 96 -19.63 -13.34 1.58
N TRP A 97 -18.67 -12.64 2.17
CA TRP A 97 -18.57 -11.19 2.12
C TRP A 97 -17.42 -10.78 1.22
N THR A 98 -17.43 -9.54 0.73
CA THR A 98 -16.33 -8.97 -0.04
C THR A 98 -16.05 -7.53 0.36
N VAL A 99 -14.77 -7.18 0.48
CA VAL A 99 -14.31 -5.78 0.41
C VAL A 99 -13.57 -5.55 -0.90
N GLU A 100 -13.91 -4.47 -1.57
CA GLU A 100 -13.26 -4.07 -2.81
C GLU A 100 -12.92 -2.59 -2.75
N VAL A 101 -11.76 -2.25 -3.33
CA VAL A 101 -11.30 -0.87 -3.43
C VAL A 101 -11.25 -0.49 -4.89
N PHE A 102 -11.76 0.68 -5.24
CA PHE A 102 -11.78 1.22 -6.58
C PHE A 102 -11.10 2.59 -6.61
N ASP A 103 -10.34 2.89 -7.66
CA ASP A 103 -9.85 4.25 -7.89
C ASP A 103 -11.00 5.15 -8.40
N GLY A 104 -10.76 6.45 -8.55
CA GLY A 104 -11.77 7.37 -9.10
C GLY A 104 -12.14 7.11 -10.57
N LEU A 105 -11.35 6.32 -11.29
CA LEU A 105 -11.68 5.80 -12.63
C LEU A 105 -12.48 4.49 -12.56
N ARG A 106 -12.91 4.08 -11.35
CA ARG A 106 -13.68 2.87 -11.05
C ARG A 106 -12.95 1.58 -11.45
N ARG A 107 -11.63 1.61 -11.51
CA ARG A 107 -10.80 0.41 -11.70
C ARG A 107 -10.55 -0.22 -10.34
N ARG A 108 -10.88 -1.52 -10.23
CA ARG A 108 -10.66 -2.30 -9.01
C ARG A 108 -9.17 -2.39 -8.73
N GLN A 109 -8.77 -2.00 -7.53
CA GLN A 109 -7.41 -2.10 -7.03
C GLN A 109 -7.18 -3.47 -6.41
N ALA A 110 -6.04 -4.07 -6.72
CA ALA A 110 -5.63 -5.33 -6.12
C ALA A 110 -5.10 -5.09 -4.70
N CYS A 111 -5.50 -5.96 -3.77
CA CYS A 111 -4.90 -5.99 -2.44
C CYS A 111 -3.70 -6.94 -2.46
N THR A 112 -2.60 -6.52 -1.83
CA THR A 112 -1.38 -7.33 -1.68
C THR A 112 -1.47 -8.31 -0.52
N ALA A 113 -2.29 -7.97 0.49
CA ALA A 113 -2.55 -8.79 1.66
C ALA A 113 -3.98 -8.60 2.16
N GLY A 114 -4.40 -9.49 3.07
CA GLY A 114 -5.71 -9.46 3.72
C GLY A 114 -6.74 -10.43 3.11
N ALA A 115 -7.70 -10.84 3.94
CA ALA A 115 -8.80 -11.69 3.50
C ALA A 115 -9.90 -10.84 2.86
N GLN A 116 -9.89 -10.75 1.53
CA GLN A 116 -10.83 -9.90 0.80
C GLN A 116 -12.24 -10.49 0.70
N THR A 117 -12.34 -11.82 0.61
CA THR A 117 -13.60 -12.53 0.36
C THR A 117 -13.85 -13.68 1.35
N PRO A 118 -13.89 -13.42 2.68
CA PRO A 118 -14.08 -14.46 3.67
C PRO A 118 -15.52 -15.00 3.66
N THR A 119 -15.65 -16.30 3.91
CA THR A 119 -16.93 -16.95 4.16
C THR A 119 -17.10 -17.20 5.64
N ALA A 120 -18.23 -16.76 6.18
CA ALA A 120 -18.62 -16.97 7.56
C ALA A 120 -19.63 -18.11 7.66
N ASP A 121 -19.38 -19.07 8.55
CA ASP A 121 -20.29 -20.17 8.79
C ASP A 121 -21.55 -19.73 9.54
N ALA A 122 -22.58 -20.58 9.58
CA ALA A 122 -23.87 -20.25 10.19
C ALA A 122 -23.76 -19.86 11.69
N ALA A 123 -22.78 -20.43 12.40
CA ALA A 123 -22.52 -20.12 13.81
C ALA A 123 -21.59 -18.89 14.02
N ALA A 124 -21.01 -18.34 12.95
CA ALA A 124 -20.11 -17.21 13.05
C ALA A 124 -20.88 -15.94 13.44
N ARG A 125 -20.35 -15.22 14.43
CA ARG A 125 -20.95 -13.95 14.91
C ARG A 125 -20.35 -12.72 14.28
N THR A 126 -19.13 -12.84 13.76
CA THR A 126 -18.39 -11.74 13.16
C THR A 126 -17.60 -12.24 11.97
N VAL A 127 -17.48 -11.40 10.95
CA VAL A 127 -16.63 -11.64 9.78
C VAL A 127 -15.57 -10.55 9.74
N GLY A 128 -14.31 -10.94 9.88
CA GLY A 128 -13.18 -10.04 9.68
C GLY A 128 -12.77 -10.04 8.21
N ILE A 129 -12.66 -8.85 7.62
CA ILE A 129 -12.31 -8.63 6.23
C ILE A 129 -11.16 -7.61 6.21
N SER A 130 -10.15 -7.83 5.38
CA SER A 130 -9.06 -6.88 5.23
C SER A 130 -8.51 -6.81 3.80
N CYS A 131 -8.00 -5.64 3.45
CA CYS A 131 -7.34 -5.35 2.19
C CYS A 131 -6.19 -4.36 2.44
N THR A 132 -4.96 -4.82 2.25
CA THR A 132 -3.80 -3.94 2.17
C THR A 132 -3.53 -3.61 0.71
N MET A 133 -3.49 -2.33 0.36
CA MET A 133 -3.22 -1.89 -1.01
C MET A 133 -1.74 -1.97 -1.35
N ARG A 134 -1.41 -1.86 -2.65
CA ARG A 134 -0.05 -1.49 -3.07
C ARG A 134 0.22 -0.03 -2.70
N ARG A 135 1.50 0.31 -2.60
CA ARG A 135 1.93 1.70 -2.46
C ARG A 135 1.39 2.55 -3.60
N VAL A 136 0.80 3.68 -3.25
CA VAL A 136 0.35 4.68 -4.22
C VAL A 136 1.57 5.31 -4.86
N ARG A 137 1.68 5.21 -6.19
CA ARG A 137 2.84 5.72 -6.91
C ARG A 137 2.67 7.18 -7.29
N PRO A 138 3.75 7.96 -7.25
CA PRO A 138 3.73 9.34 -7.74
C PRO A 138 3.74 9.40 -9.27
N TRP A 139 3.55 8.32 -10.03
CA TRP A 139 3.66 8.30 -11.50
C TRP A 139 2.89 7.12 -12.12
N ALA A 140 2.54 7.26 -13.40
CA ALA A 140 1.82 6.24 -14.15
C ALA A 140 2.66 5.72 -15.34
N GLU A 141 2.74 4.39 -15.48
CA GLU A 141 3.21 3.72 -16.71
C GLU A 141 1.98 3.27 -17.50
N PRO A 142 1.94 3.41 -18.85
CA PRO A 142 0.77 3.04 -19.67
C PRO A 142 0.22 1.63 -19.45
N TRP A 143 1.06 0.70 -19.02
CA TRP A 143 0.72 -0.73 -18.85
C TRP A 143 0.54 -1.13 -17.38
N SER A 144 0.73 -0.20 -16.45
CA SER A 144 0.64 -0.47 -15.02
C SER A 144 -0.79 -0.30 -14.50
N GLY A 145 -1.22 -1.24 -13.66
CA GLY A 145 -2.45 -1.14 -12.86
C GLY A 145 -2.21 -0.68 -11.43
N ASP A 146 -1.07 -0.03 -11.15
CA ASP A 146 -0.72 0.36 -9.79
C ASP A 146 -1.49 1.60 -9.31
N PRO A 147 -1.73 1.73 -7.99
CA PRO A 147 -2.52 2.82 -7.44
C PRO A 147 -1.85 4.18 -7.68
N LEU A 148 -2.66 5.18 -8.04
CA LEU A 148 -2.23 6.56 -8.32
C LEU A 148 -2.88 7.54 -7.31
N PRO A 149 -2.33 8.74 -7.09
CA PRO A 149 -2.87 9.67 -6.10
C PRO A 149 -4.27 10.14 -6.51
N GLY A 150 -5.19 10.22 -5.55
CA GLY A 150 -6.58 10.62 -5.79
C GLY A 150 -7.56 10.05 -4.77
N THR A 151 -8.85 10.10 -5.10
CA THR A 151 -9.91 9.52 -4.27
C THR A 151 -10.12 8.04 -4.61
N TYR A 152 -10.18 7.22 -3.57
CA TYR A 152 -10.52 5.81 -3.64
C TYR A 152 -11.86 5.55 -2.99
N TYR A 153 -12.52 4.47 -3.42
CA TYR A 153 -13.83 4.04 -2.96
C TYR A 153 -13.75 2.64 -2.42
N VAL A 154 -14.19 2.45 -1.18
CA VAL A 154 -14.36 1.12 -0.56
C VAL A 154 -15.80 0.69 -0.76
N ARG A 155 -15.98 -0.52 -1.26
CA ARG A 155 -17.27 -1.22 -1.35
C ARG A 155 -17.24 -2.44 -0.44
N LEU A 156 -18.16 -2.49 0.52
CA LEU A 156 -18.44 -3.69 1.32
C LEU A 156 -19.80 -4.26 0.90
N ALA A 157 -19.84 -5.54 0.60
CA ALA A 157 -21.08 -6.22 0.24
C ALA A 157 -21.02 -7.72 0.58
N VAL A 158 -22.20 -8.34 0.66
CA VAL A 158 -22.34 -9.80 0.67
C VAL A 158 -22.49 -10.30 -0.77
N VAL A 159 -21.78 -11.35 -1.15
CA VAL A 159 -21.80 -11.91 -2.52
C VAL A 159 -22.52 -13.26 -2.61
N ASP A 160 -22.63 -13.96 -1.48
CA ASP A 160 -23.35 -15.22 -1.38
C ASP A 160 -23.97 -15.35 0.01
N VAL A 161 -25.27 -15.58 0.08
CA VAL A 161 -26.04 -15.66 1.32
C VAL A 161 -27.38 -16.37 1.05
N PRO A 162 -27.90 -17.17 1.99
CA PRO A 162 -29.25 -17.69 1.90
C PRO A 162 -30.28 -16.57 1.73
N GLU A 163 -31.24 -16.76 0.84
CA GLU A 163 -32.32 -15.79 0.60
C GLU A 163 -33.10 -15.41 1.88
N PRO A 164 -33.38 -16.34 2.83
CA PRO A 164 -34.04 -15.99 4.10
C PRO A 164 -33.20 -15.10 5.04
N ASP A 165 -31.88 -15.01 4.82
CA ASP A 165 -30.96 -14.21 5.64
C ASP A 165 -30.79 -12.78 5.09
N LEU A 166 -31.35 -12.47 3.91
CA LEU A 166 -31.35 -11.12 3.36
C LEU A 166 -32.22 -10.19 4.23
N GLY A 167 -31.76 -8.96 4.41
CA GLY A 167 -32.43 -7.96 5.26
C GLY A 167 -32.21 -8.15 6.76
N LEU A 168 -31.53 -9.21 7.21
CA LEU A 168 -31.15 -9.33 8.62
C LEU A 168 -30.19 -8.21 9.03
N PRO A 169 -30.31 -7.68 10.26
CA PRO A 169 -29.49 -6.57 10.73
C PRO A 169 -28.02 -6.99 10.85
N ILE A 170 -27.13 -6.06 10.48
CA ILE A 170 -25.69 -6.19 10.67
C ILE A 170 -25.14 -4.89 11.25
N ASP A 171 -24.04 -5.00 11.99
CA ASP A 171 -23.25 -3.86 12.43
C ASP A 171 -21.86 -3.94 11.77
N VAL A 172 -21.44 -2.85 11.14
CA VAL A 172 -20.17 -2.77 10.44
C VAL A 172 -19.25 -1.80 11.17
N ASP A 173 -18.13 -2.31 11.67
CA ASP A 173 -16.99 -1.51 12.07
C ASP A 173 -15.98 -1.49 10.91
N LEU A 174 -15.56 -0.31 10.46
CA LEU A 174 -14.56 -0.17 9.39
C LEU A 174 -13.50 0.86 9.77
N LEU A 175 -12.26 0.60 9.37
CA LEU A 175 -11.14 1.50 9.54
C LEU A 175 -10.28 1.48 8.26
N VAL A 176 -10.05 2.66 7.70
CA VAL A 176 -9.02 2.87 6.68
C VAL A 176 -7.83 3.46 7.39
N SER A 177 -6.69 2.78 7.35
CA SER A 177 -5.44 3.23 7.95
C SER A 177 -4.39 3.49 6.88
N THR A 178 -3.43 4.35 7.19
CA THR A 178 -2.26 4.61 6.35
C THR A 178 -1.02 4.18 7.10
N THR A 179 -0.10 3.54 6.38
CA THR A 179 1.29 3.44 6.81
C THR A 179 2.10 4.36 5.92
N ASP A 180 2.71 5.36 6.52
CA ASP A 180 3.69 6.22 5.86
C ASP A 180 5.02 5.46 5.84
N ASP A 181 5.26 4.70 4.77
CA ASP A 181 6.59 4.16 4.57
C ASP A 181 7.51 5.26 4.05
N ALA A 182 8.50 5.58 4.88
CA ALA A 182 9.56 6.54 4.64
C ALA A 182 10.16 6.44 3.23
N GLY A 183 10.14 7.58 2.52
CA GLY A 183 10.96 7.87 1.35
C GLY A 183 10.44 7.26 0.05
N SER A 184 9.71 8.05 -0.73
CA SER A 184 9.79 7.91 -2.19
C SER A 184 11.27 8.04 -2.57
N SER A 185 11.83 7.04 -3.23
CA SER A 185 13.10 7.26 -3.88
C SER A 185 12.87 8.32 -4.97
N ALA A 186 13.72 9.33 -5.09
CA ALA A 186 13.61 10.35 -6.13
C ALA A 186 13.63 9.76 -7.56
N ASP A 187 13.98 8.47 -7.70
CA ASP A 187 14.00 7.72 -8.96
C ASP A 187 12.60 7.35 -9.48
N ASP A 188 11.53 7.60 -8.71
CA ASP A 188 10.17 7.21 -9.11
C ASP A 188 9.41 8.27 -9.93
N GLY A 189 9.97 9.44 -10.27
CA GLY A 189 9.22 10.47 -11.01
C GLY A 189 8.01 11.03 -10.23
N ARG A 190 7.46 12.15 -10.69
CA ARG A 190 6.41 12.90 -9.97
C ARG A 190 5.28 13.25 -10.91
N LEU A 191 4.06 13.05 -10.44
CA LEU A 191 2.84 13.55 -11.05
C LEU A 191 2.73 15.02 -10.66
N GLU A 192 2.79 15.90 -11.65
CA GLU A 192 2.58 17.34 -11.47
C GLU A 192 1.17 17.65 -10.92
N ALA A 193 0.19 16.78 -11.22
CA ALA A 193 -1.16 16.86 -10.69
C ALA A 193 -1.77 15.46 -10.52
N ALA A 194 -2.64 15.31 -9.52
CA ALA A 194 -3.40 14.07 -9.34
C ALA A 194 -4.27 13.80 -10.58
N LEU A 195 -4.11 12.63 -11.21
CA LEU A 195 -4.89 12.24 -12.40
C LEU A 195 -6.39 12.14 -12.12
N VAL A 196 -6.75 11.95 -10.85
CA VAL A 196 -8.12 12.06 -10.38
C VAL A 196 -8.16 13.16 -9.33
N PRO A 197 -8.68 14.35 -9.64
CA PRO A 197 -8.84 15.39 -8.64
C PRO A 197 -9.74 14.86 -7.51
N PRO A 198 -9.44 15.18 -6.24
CA PRO A 198 -10.22 14.71 -5.11
C PRO A 198 -11.67 15.16 -5.25
N THR A 199 -12.61 14.25 -5.03
CA THR A 199 -14.03 14.59 -5.11
C THR A 199 -14.45 15.40 -3.89
N ASN A 200 -14.61 16.71 -4.05
CA ASN A 200 -15.19 17.59 -3.04
C ASN A 200 -16.72 17.50 -3.10
N ALA A 201 -17.29 16.49 -2.46
CA ALA A 201 -18.73 16.30 -2.44
C ALA A 201 -19.43 17.52 -1.80
N GLY A 202 -20.24 18.24 -2.59
CA GLY A 202 -21.03 19.39 -2.13
C GLY A 202 -20.45 20.78 -2.43
N THR A 203 -19.27 20.89 -3.06
CA THR A 203 -18.75 22.18 -3.53
C THR A 203 -19.23 22.47 -4.95
N VAL A 204 -19.95 23.58 -5.12
CA VAL A 204 -20.19 24.15 -6.46
C VAL A 204 -18.88 24.80 -6.90
N LEU A 205 -18.29 24.32 -7.99
CA LEU A 205 -17.10 24.94 -8.57
C LEU A 205 -17.54 26.23 -9.29
N ASP A 206 -17.48 27.36 -8.59
CA ASP A 206 -17.74 28.68 -9.20
C ASP A 206 -16.58 29.17 -10.09
N ALA A 207 -15.46 28.44 -10.12
CA ALA A 207 -14.33 28.64 -11.02
C ALA A 207 -13.51 27.35 -11.20
N GLU A 208 -12.72 27.31 -12.29
CA GLU A 208 -11.77 26.24 -12.58
C GLU A 208 -10.81 26.02 -11.39
N PRO A 209 -10.59 24.78 -10.93
CA PRO A 209 -9.78 24.52 -9.74
C PRO A 209 -8.34 25.00 -9.96
N THR A 210 -7.99 26.08 -9.27
CA THR A 210 -6.62 26.59 -9.25
C THR A 210 -5.84 25.79 -8.22
N VAL A 211 -4.78 25.12 -8.69
CA VAL A 211 -3.79 24.41 -7.88
C VAL A 211 -3.19 25.39 -6.88
N ALA A 212 -3.24 25.07 -5.59
CA ALA A 212 -2.56 25.86 -4.56
C ALA A 212 -1.05 25.80 -4.80
N PRO A 213 -0.31 26.93 -4.72
CA PRO A 213 1.13 26.91 -4.87
C PRO A 213 1.76 26.17 -3.70
N GLU A 214 2.68 25.27 -4.02
CA GLU A 214 3.52 24.56 -3.06
C GLU A 214 4.40 25.56 -2.29
N GLY A 215 4.53 25.36 -0.97
CA GLY A 215 5.48 26.11 -0.17
C GLY A 215 6.90 25.62 -0.48
N ASP A 216 7.79 26.55 -0.84
CA ASP A 216 9.22 26.30 -0.97
C ASP A 216 9.76 25.72 0.35
N GLY A 217 10.03 24.42 0.33
CA GLY A 217 10.82 23.75 1.36
C GLY A 217 12.29 23.99 1.06
N ASP A 218 12.86 24.96 1.76
CA ASP A 218 14.30 25.15 1.86
C ASP A 218 14.93 23.98 2.64
N ASP A 219 16.25 23.79 2.44
CA ASP A 219 17.19 22.95 3.22
C ASP A 219 17.65 21.63 2.57
N GLY A 220 18.67 21.70 1.71
CA GLY A 220 19.43 20.50 1.33
C GLY A 220 20.48 20.62 0.24
N TRP A 221 21.51 21.47 0.41
CA TRP A 221 22.76 21.48 -0.38
C TRP A 221 22.52 21.41 -1.90
N ASP A 222 21.78 22.38 -2.43
CA ASP A 222 21.59 22.56 -3.87
C ASP A 222 22.90 23.01 -4.52
N LEU A 223 23.71 22.05 -4.96
CA LEU A 223 24.76 22.28 -5.94
C LEU A 223 24.10 22.40 -7.31
N SER A 224 23.46 23.55 -7.53
CA SER A 224 22.89 23.99 -8.80
C SER A 224 24.01 24.22 -9.83
N LEU A 225 24.54 23.13 -10.37
CA LEU A 225 25.42 23.12 -11.52
C LEU A 225 24.57 22.94 -12.78
N THR A 226 23.95 24.04 -13.23
CA THR A 226 23.35 24.24 -14.57
C THR A 226 22.19 23.28 -14.92
N GLY A 227 20.98 23.84 -15.13
CA GLY A 227 19.71 23.14 -15.42
C GLY A 227 19.59 22.36 -16.75
N TRP A 228 20.70 21.79 -17.23
CA TRP A 228 20.74 20.79 -18.31
C TRP A 228 21.19 19.41 -17.80
N LEU A 229 21.66 19.32 -16.55
CA LEU A 229 22.06 18.06 -15.93
C LEU A 229 20.91 17.49 -15.08
N PRO A 230 20.70 16.16 -15.08
CA PRO A 230 19.74 15.51 -14.19
C PRO A 230 20.09 15.79 -12.73
N GLU A 231 19.07 15.99 -11.88
CA GLU A 231 19.27 16.17 -10.44
C GLU A 231 20.16 15.08 -9.84
N ALA A 232 21.06 15.48 -8.95
CA ALA A 232 22.09 14.64 -8.37
C ALA A 232 21.51 13.71 -7.28
N GLY A 233 20.74 12.71 -7.69
CA GLY A 233 20.17 11.69 -6.79
C GLY A 233 21.19 10.67 -6.27
N SER A 234 20.73 9.79 -5.37
CA SER A 234 21.52 8.71 -4.73
C SER A 234 22.29 7.82 -5.72
N ARG A 235 21.78 7.65 -6.95
CA ARG A 235 22.48 6.95 -8.05
C ARG A 235 23.82 7.59 -8.43
N TRP A 236 23.94 8.92 -8.39
CA TRP A 236 25.19 9.61 -8.69
C TRP A 236 26.20 9.42 -7.58
N ILE A 237 25.75 9.35 -6.33
CA ILE A 237 26.62 9.03 -5.19
C ILE A 237 27.20 7.63 -5.34
N TRP A 238 26.36 6.63 -5.66
CA TRP A 238 26.82 5.26 -5.88
C TRP A 238 27.67 5.09 -7.14
N THR A 239 27.32 5.75 -8.24
CA THR A 239 28.06 5.64 -9.50
C THR A 239 29.39 6.37 -9.42
N THR A 240 29.41 7.56 -8.81
CA THR A 240 30.64 8.33 -8.59
C THR A 240 31.52 7.67 -7.54
N GLY A 241 30.93 7.20 -6.43
CA GLY A 241 31.62 6.46 -5.38
C GLY A 241 32.21 5.15 -5.90
N GLY A 242 31.43 4.37 -6.67
CA GLY A 242 31.88 3.15 -7.32
C GLY A 242 32.95 3.39 -8.38
N GLY A 243 32.79 4.43 -9.20
CA GLY A 243 33.79 4.84 -10.21
C GLY A 243 35.10 5.28 -9.58
N MET A 244 35.04 6.04 -8.48
CA MET A 244 36.20 6.46 -7.72
C MET A 244 36.91 5.27 -7.07
N LEU A 245 36.17 4.33 -6.48
CA LEU A 245 36.72 3.07 -5.96
C LEU A 245 37.38 2.22 -7.06
N ALA A 246 36.75 2.11 -8.23
CA ALA A 246 37.31 1.38 -9.37
C ALA A 246 38.60 2.02 -9.90
N ALA A 247 38.64 3.36 -9.97
CA ALA A 247 39.85 4.09 -10.35
C ALA A 247 40.99 3.88 -9.35
N VAL A 248 40.71 3.97 -8.05
CA VAL A 248 41.69 3.70 -6.99
C VAL A 248 42.21 2.26 -7.08
N ALA A 249 41.31 1.29 -7.22
CA ALA A 249 41.70 -0.12 -7.38
C ALA A 249 42.56 -0.34 -8.63
N GLY A 250 42.25 0.32 -9.75
CA GLY A 250 43.04 0.27 -10.97
C GLY A 250 44.45 0.84 -10.81
N VAL A 251 44.58 2.00 -10.17
CA VAL A 251 45.89 2.64 -9.91
C VAL A 251 46.73 1.80 -8.95
N VAL A 252 46.13 1.31 -7.86
CA VAL A 252 46.83 0.45 -6.88
C VAL A 252 47.24 -0.87 -7.51
N GLY A 253 46.35 -1.53 -8.27
CA GLY A 253 46.66 -2.76 -8.99
C GLY A 253 47.78 -2.58 -10.02
N PHE A 254 47.78 -1.45 -10.74
CA PHE A 254 48.84 -1.10 -11.67
C PHE A 254 50.19 -0.85 -10.98
N ALA A 255 50.18 -0.18 -9.82
CA ALA A 255 51.38 0.04 -9.02
C ALA A 255 51.97 -1.28 -8.49
N LEU A 256 51.13 -2.23 -8.06
CA LEU A 256 51.56 -3.54 -7.57
C LEU A 256 52.08 -4.47 -8.69
N THR A 257 51.59 -4.32 -9.92
CA THR A 257 52.00 -5.15 -11.06
C THR A 257 53.17 -4.58 -11.85
N ARG A 258 53.49 -3.28 -11.67
CA ARG A 258 54.72 -2.69 -12.18
C ARG A 258 55.93 -3.28 -11.44
N ARG A 259 56.66 -4.17 -12.11
CA ARG A 259 58.02 -4.54 -11.68
C ARG A 259 58.93 -3.32 -11.85
N PRO A 260 59.77 -2.97 -10.87
CA PRO A 260 60.82 -1.99 -11.09
C PRO A 260 61.72 -2.50 -12.21
N ALA A 261 61.96 -1.65 -13.22
CA ALA A 261 62.99 -1.93 -14.21
C ALA A 261 64.33 -1.93 -13.46
N THR A 262 64.79 -3.10 -13.06
CA THR A 262 66.16 -3.30 -12.57
C THR A 262 67.09 -2.92 -13.72
N ARG A 263 67.71 -1.73 -13.61
CA ARG A 263 68.94 -1.40 -14.33
C ARG A 263 70.10 -2.16 -13.70
#